data_AF-W0RSC3-F1
#
_entry.id   AF-W0RSC3-F1
#
_cell.length_a   1.000
_cell.length_b   1.000
_cell.length_c   1.000
_cell.angle_alpha   90.00
_cell.angle_beta   90.00
_cell.angle_gamma   90.00
#
_symmetry.space_group_name_H-M   'P 1'
#
loop_
_entity.id
_entity.type
_entity.pdbx_description
1 polymer ?
#
loop_
_entity_poly.entity_id
_entity_poly.type
_entity_poly.pdbx_seq_one_letter_code
_entity_poly.pdbx_strand_id
1 'polypeptide(L)'
;MTRHFFHAAPVAVLAFGTVAGAQQVPNARPLGATIATVAEPFGGVQSLRQLPDGRLLVNDPSKRRVILFEADLSKYTVVADSTSATANAYSGRMAGLIPYRADSTLFVDPTSMSMLVIDPKGNLGTRVMSVPRPDDAFALTGLAFGLPGFDKQGRLVYRAQPRFEFRGGPGPGQPGFKPPQMPDSAPIVRVELATRKVDTVTFVKTYAPKMTMTQGENGRISMSSVLNPLPTVDDWAITPDGTVIVLRGREFRVDYTDASGTLVQGPKVAHDWQRMSDEEKVAFLDSTKTAMEKARAEMQTRIQQNGGNVERAMAAGAAAAGAGGGAPMPMIRIEMAGGGGEPPRRGEQRSGPNGAAPNANITMPPLTFVEPSELPDYKPAFAAGATRADADGNVWVRLIATKPMPGPVYDIIDESGKLLDRVVLPPNSAIAGFGPGVVYLATRDAEGTHLKKVAVK
;
A
#
# COMPACT_ATOMS: atom_id res chain seq x y z
N MET A 1 84.10 1.07 0.86
CA MET A 1 82.95 1.52 1.68
C MET A 1 82.22 2.58 0.88
N THR A 2 81.16 2.22 0.17
CA THR A 2 80.49 3.14 -0.76
C THR A 2 78.99 3.07 -0.47
N ARG A 3 78.45 4.12 0.14
CA ARG A 3 77.03 4.27 0.48
C ARG A 3 76.24 4.57 -0.79
N HIS A 4 75.16 3.84 -1.03
CA HIS A 4 74.16 4.17 -2.04
C HIS A 4 73.01 4.94 -1.37
N PHE A 5 72.77 6.17 -1.83
CA PHE A 5 71.61 6.98 -1.46
C PHE A 5 70.48 6.68 -2.45
N PHE A 6 69.36 6.15 -1.96
CA PHE A 6 68.11 6.10 -2.71
C PHE A 6 67.40 7.46 -2.61
N HIS A 7 67.13 8.10 -3.75
CA HIS A 7 66.21 9.24 -3.84
C HIS A 7 64.78 8.72 -4.05
N ALA A 8 63.89 9.03 -3.12
CA ALA A 8 62.45 8.81 -3.27
C ALA A 8 61.82 9.99 -4.02
N ALA A 9 61.19 9.73 -5.17
CA ALA A 9 60.38 10.71 -5.88
C ALA A 9 58.95 10.73 -5.30
N PRO A 10 58.33 11.90 -5.07
CA PRO A 10 56.96 11.97 -4.60
C PRO A 10 55.99 11.71 -5.77
N VAL A 11 55.16 10.69 -5.64
CA VAL A 11 54.00 10.46 -6.51
C VAL A 11 52.89 11.42 -6.08
N ALA A 12 52.60 12.41 -6.91
CA ALA A 12 51.46 13.30 -6.72
C ALA A 12 50.17 12.56 -7.14
N VAL A 13 49.35 12.16 -6.18
CA VAL A 13 48.01 11.63 -6.41
C VAL A 13 47.08 12.81 -6.71
N LEU A 14 46.71 12.98 -7.99
CA LEU A 14 45.64 13.87 -8.42
C LEU A 14 44.30 13.24 -8.03
N ALA A 15 43.70 13.72 -6.94
CA ALA A 15 42.32 13.43 -6.60
C ALA A 15 41.40 14.18 -7.57
N PHE A 16 40.83 13.46 -8.55
CA PHE A 16 39.70 13.96 -9.31
C PHE A 16 38.47 13.99 -8.39
N GLY A 17 38.19 15.15 -7.81
CA GLY A 17 36.90 15.41 -7.19
C GLY A 17 35.83 15.41 -8.27
N THR A 18 35.00 14.37 -8.34
CA THR A 18 33.76 14.41 -9.10
C THR A 18 32.86 15.45 -8.43
N VAL A 19 32.75 16.63 -9.03
CA VAL A 19 31.67 17.56 -8.71
C VAL A 19 30.38 16.88 -9.17
N ALA A 20 29.64 16.28 -8.23
CA ALA A 20 28.34 15.73 -8.51
C ALA A 20 27.41 16.88 -8.91
N GLY A 21 27.24 17.09 -10.21
CA GLY A 21 26.23 18.02 -10.71
C GLY A 21 24.86 17.56 -10.22
N ALA A 22 24.09 18.47 -9.63
CA ALA A 22 22.72 18.19 -9.24
C ALA A 22 21.96 17.72 -10.50
N GLN A 23 21.39 16.51 -10.45
CA GLN A 23 20.62 15.97 -11.56
C GLN A 23 19.44 16.92 -11.85
N GLN A 24 19.29 17.34 -13.11
CA GLN A 24 18.16 18.17 -13.52
C GLN A 24 16.87 17.34 -13.50
N VAL A 25 15.83 17.89 -12.88
CA VAL A 25 14.51 17.25 -12.83
C VAL A 25 13.84 17.32 -14.21
N PRO A 26 13.47 16.18 -14.83
CA PRO A 26 12.81 16.17 -16.14
C PRO A 26 11.46 16.89 -16.12
N ASN A 27 11.10 17.50 -17.25
CA ASN A 27 9.76 18.04 -17.45
C ASN A 27 8.73 16.89 -17.52
N ALA A 28 7.57 17.10 -16.90
CA ALA A 28 6.49 16.13 -16.96
C ALA A 28 5.91 16.04 -18.38
N ARG A 29 5.85 14.83 -18.94
CA ARG A 29 5.21 14.54 -20.23
C ARG A 29 3.98 13.64 -20.07
N PRO A 30 3.00 13.64 -20.99
CA PRO A 30 1.97 12.62 -20.98
C PRO A 30 2.55 11.23 -21.26
N LEU A 31 1.78 10.18 -20.92
CA LEU A 31 2.01 8.82 -21.42
C LEU A 31 1.79 8.72 -22.94
N GLY A 32 2.17 7.58 -23.52
CA GLY A 32 1.93 7.27 -24.92
C GLY A 32 0.44 7.01 -25.24
N ALA A 33 0.17 6.51 -26.44
CA ALA A 33 -1.19 6.27 -26.91
C ALA A 33 -1.93 5.20 -26.09
N THR A 34 -3.26 5.35 -25.99
CA THR A 34 -4.13 4.27 -25.50
C THR A 34 -4.20 3.17 -26.56
N ILE A 35 -3.76 1.96 -26.19
CA ILE A 35 -3.71 0.79 -27.08
C ILE A 35 -5.07 0.08 -27.09
N ALA A 36 -5.67 -0.09 -25.92
CA ALA A 36 -6.96 -0.77 -25.75
C ALA A 36 -7.69 -0.24 -24.52
N THR A 37 -9.02 -0.28 -24.56
CA THR A 37 -9.89 0.02 -23.42
C THR A 37 -10.81 -1.18 -23.21
N VAL A 38 -10.92 -1.65 -21.97
CA VAL A 38 -11.90 -2.68 -21.61
C VAL A 38 -13.30 -2.10 -21.77
N ALA A 39 -14.17 -2.79 -22.52
CA ALA A 39 -15.51 -2.30 -22.81
C ALA A 39 -16.44 -2.27 -21.59
N GLU A 40 -16.31 -3.23 -20.67
CA GLU A 40 -17.14 -3.30 -19.47
C GLU A 40 -16.50 -2.51 -18.31
N PRO A 41 -17.24 -1.61 -17.64
CA PRO A 41 -16.74 -0.95 -16.45
C PRO A 41 -16.62 -1.92 -15.27
N PHE A 42 -15.60 -1.73 -14.45
CA PHE A 42 -15.38 -2.42 -13.19
C PHE A 42 -16.06 -1.70 -12.03
N GLY A 43 -16.40 -2.45 -10.98
CA GLY A 43 -16.80 -1.83 -9.72
C GLY A 43 -15.62 -1.15 -9.02
N GLY A 44 -14.43 -1.77 -9.13
CA GLY A 44 -13.14 -1.16 -8.81
C GLY A 44 -12.00 -2.11 -9.19
N VAL A 45 -10.89 -1.57 -9.69
CA VAL A 45 -9.70 -2.37 -10.02
C VAL A 45 -8.72 -2.32 -8.85
N GLN A 46 -8.60 -3.42 -8.09
CA GLN A 46 -7.75 -3.45 -6.89
C GLN A 46 -6.33 -3.92 -7.20
N SER A 47 -6.21 -5.01 -7.93
CA SER A 47 -4.92 -5.59 -8.34
C SER A 47 -5.10 -6.24 -9.71
N LEU A 48 -4.05 -6.22 -10.51
CA LEU A 48 -4.00 -6.92 -11.78
C LEU A 48 -2.61 -7.50 -12.00
N ARG A 49 -2.53 -8.43 -12.95
CA ARG A 49 -1.28 -9.01 -13.39
C ARG A 49 -1.36 -9.32 -14.88
N GLN A 50 -0.40 -8.82 -15.65
CA GLN A 50 -0.18 -9.35 -16.99
C GLN A 50 0.58 -10.68 -16.90
N LEU A 51 0.06 -11.71 -17.57
CA LEU A 51 0.70 -13.00 -17.73
C LEU A 51 1.79 -12.93 -18.81
N PRO A 52 2.75 -13.87 -18.85
CA PRO A 52 3.84 -13.86 -19.85
C PRO A 52 3.37 -13.87 -21.31
N ASP A 53 2.19 -14.42 -21.59
CA ASP A 53 1.58 -14.44 -22.93
C ASP A 53 0.79 -13.17 -23.27
N GLY A 54 0.82 -12.17 -22.39
CA GLY A 54 0.18 -10.88 -22.58
C GLY A 54 -1.26 -10.79 -22.09
N ARG A 55 -1.89 -11.92 -21.71
CA ARG A 55 -3.22 -11.93 -21.08
C ARG A 55 -3.23 -11.19 -19.75
N LEU A 56 -4.39 -10.72 -19.32
CA LEU A 56 -4.50 -9.85 -18.14
C LEU A 56 -5.47 -10.42 -17.12
N LEU A 57 -4.97 -10.77 -15.95
CA LEU A 57 -5.78 -11.14 -14.80
C LEU A 57 -6.10 -9.90 -13.97
N VAL A 58 -7.38 -9.68 -13.66
CA VAL A 58 -7.87 -8.49 -12.95
C VAL A 58 -8.76 -8.90 -11.78
N ASN A 59 -8.51 -8.36 -10.60
CA ASN A 59 -9.36 -8.51 -9.43
C ASN A 59 -10.31 -7.31 -9.26
N ASP A 60 -11.62 -7.60 -9.28
CA ASP A 60 -12.71 -6.65 -9.04
C ASP A 60 -13.45 -7.03 -7.74
N PRO A 61 -12.95 -6.58 -6.57
CA PRO A 61 -13.57 -6.93 -5.29
C PRO A 61 -14.98 -6.36 -5.12
N SER A 62 -15.30 -5.25 -5.79
CA SER A 62 -16.62 -4.61 -5.71
C SER A 62 -17.69 -5.46 -6.37
N LYS A 63 -17.39 -6.06 -7.53
CA LYS A 63 -18.24 -7.05 -8.17
C LYS A 63 -17.96 -8.49 -7.69
N ARG A 64 -16.99 -8.69 -6.79
CA ARG A 64 -16.54 -9.99 -6.25
C ARG A 64 -16.23 -10.99 -7.36
N ARG A 65 -15.34 -10.60 -8.27
CA ARG A 65 -14.92 -11.45 -9.39
C ARG A 65 -13.45 -11.28 -9.72
N VAL A 66 -12.85 -12.35 -10.24
CA VAL A 66 -11.54 -12.32 -10.89
C VAL A 66 -11.76 -12.65 -12.37
N ILE A 67 -11.20 -11.83 -13.24
CA ILE A 67 -11.41 -11.93 -14.69
C ILE A 67 -10.06 -12.09 -15.38
N LEU A 68 -9.99 -12.99 -16.36
CA LEU A 68 -8.84 -13.19 -17.23
C LEU A 68 -9.19 -12.72 -18.64
N PHE A 69 -8.60 -11.61 -19.07
CA PHE A 69 -8.75 -11.05 -20.41
C PHE A 69 -7.71 -11.63 -21.39
N GLU A 70 -8.09 -11.71 -22.65
CA GLU A 70 -7.15 -11.88 -23.77
C GLU A 70 -6.20 -10.68 -23.88
N ALA A 71 -5.06 -10.86 -24.57
CA ALA A 71 -3.99 -9.84 -24.60
C ALA A 71 -4.40 -8.50 -25.23
N ASP A 72 -5.43 -8.52 -26.09
CA ASP A 72 -6.05 -7.36 -26.75
C ASP A 72 -7.20 -6.74 -25.93
N LEU A 73 -7.56 -7.35 -24.79
CA LEU A 73 -8.66 -6.97 -23.90
C LEU A 73 -10.07 -7.10 -24.51
N SER A 74 -10.23 -7.79 -25.64
CA SER A 74 -11.51 -7.90 -26.36
C SER A 74 -12.44 -8.96 -25.79
N LYS A 75 -11.89 -10.03 -25.21
CA LYS A 75 -12.62 -11.15 -24.62
C LYS A 75 -12.08 -11.46 -23.23
N TYR A 76 -12.92 -12.08 -22.42
CA TYR A 76 -12.53 -12.54 -21.09
C TYR A 76 -13.22 -13.82 -20.67
N THR A 77 -12.62 -14.45 -19.66
CA THR A 77 -13.21 -15.54 -18.87
C THR A 77 -13.31 -15.12 -17.41
N VAL A 78 -14.34 -15.60 -16.71
CA VAL A 78 -14.50 -15.37 -15.27
C VAL A 78 -13.81 -16.52 -14.54
N VAL A 79 -12.75 -16.18 -13.78
CA VAL A 79 -11.93 -17.14 -13.03
C VAL A 79 -12.53 -17.41 -11.66
N ALA A 80 -13.07 -16.38 -11.01
CA ALA A 80 -13.77 -16.47 -9.74
C ALA A 80 -14.97 -15.52 -9.73
N ASP A 81 -16.05 -15.88 -9.03
CA ASP A 81 -17.26 -15.07 -8.93
C ASP A 81 -17.96 -15.19 -7.58
N SER A 82 -19.04 -14.45 -7.37
CA SER A 82 -19.75 -14.44 -6.08
C SER A 82 -20.59 -15.68 -5.75
N THR A 83 -20.55 -16.74 -6.56
CA THR A 83 -21.34 -17.95 -6.32
C THR A 83 -20.73 -18.79 -5.20
N SER A 84 -21.35 -18.76 -4.02
CA SER A 84 -20.78 -19.34 -2.78
C SER A 84 -20.69 -20.87 -2.75
N ALA A 85 -21.13 -21.57 -3.79
CA ALA A 85 -21.25 -23.03 -3.84
C ALA A 85 -20.38 -23.69 -4.93
N THR A 86 -19.52 -22.92 -5.61
CA THR A 86 -18.64 -23.46 -6.66
C THR A 86 -17.18 -23.53 -6.19
N ALA A 87 -16.36 -24.33 -6.88
CA ALA A 87 -14.90 -24.32 -6.66
C ALA A 87 -14.24 -22.96 -6.97
N ASN A 88 -14.98 -22.07 -7.67
CA ASN A 88 -14.53 -20.75 -8.11
C ASN A 88 -15.11 -19.61 -7.25
N ALA A 89 -15.60 -19.93 -6.05
CA ALA A 89 -16.23 -18.95 -5.18
C ALA A 89 -15.23 -17.87 -4.71
N TYR A 90 -15.59 -16.62 -4.98
CA TYR A 90 -15.05 -15.43 -4.35
C TYR A 90 -15.73 -15.27 -2.99
N SER A 91 -15.18 -15.94 -1.99
CA SER A 91 -15.69 -16.08 -0.62
C SER A 91 -15.77 -14.77 0.17
N GLY A 92 -14.86 -13.82 -0.07
CA GLY A 92 -14.73 -12.58 0.68
C GLY A 92 -15.23 -11.32 -0.04
N ARG A 93 -14.98 -10.16 0.58
CA ARG A 93 -15.12 -8.84 -0.06
C ARG A 93 -13.78 -8.22 -0.45
N MET A 94 -12.70 -8.91 -0.14
CA MET A 94 -11.33 -8.47 -0.32
C MET A 94 -10.51 -9.66 -0.74
N ALA A 95 -9.65 -9.48 -1.74
CA ALA A 95 -8.69 -10.50 -2.13
C ALA A 95 -7.45 -9.84 -2.75
N GLY A 96 -6.34 -10.57 -2.84
CA GLY A 96 -5.13 -10.13 -3.53
C GLY A 96 -4.77 -11.04 -4.69
N LEU A 97 -4.11 -10.48 -5.70
CA LEU A 97 -3.40 -11.24 -6.72
C LEU A 97 -1.90 -11.09 -6.51
N ILE A 98 -1.17 -12.21 -6.47
CA ILE A 98 0.29 -12.23 -6.33
C ILE A 98 0.89 -13.07 -7.47
N PRO A 99 1.79 -12.51 -8.30
CA PRO A 99 2.54 -13.31 -9.28
C PRO A 99 3.22 -14.52 -8.61
N TYR A 100 3.11 -15.72 -9.18
CA TYR A 100 3.62 -16.92 -8.53
C TYR A 100 4.14 -18.00 -9.49
N ARG A 101 5.45 -18.27 -9.47
CA ARG A 101 6.10 -19.33 -10.26
C ARG A 101 5.68 -19.34 -11.74
N ALA A 102 6.54 -18.78 -12.59
CA ALA A 102 6.28 -18.65 -14.02
C ALA A 102 4.95 -17.91 -14.27
N ASP A 103 3.97 -18.60 -14.82
CA ASP A 103 2.70 -18.07 -15.36
C ASP A 103 1.49 -18.25 -14.42
N SER A 104 1.67 -18.86 -13.24
CA SER A 104 0.57 -19.07 -12.27
C SER A 104 0.42 -17.89 -11.30
N THR A 105 -0.77 -17.62 -10.76
CA THR A 105 -1.01 -16.50 -9.84
C THR A 105 -1.59 -17.01 -8.52
N LEU A 106 -1.22 -16.43 -7.37
CA LEU A 106 -1.95 -16.66 -6.13
C LEU A 106 -3.12 -15.71 -6.02
N PHE A 107 -4.30 -16.28 -5.80
CA PHE A 107 -5.47 -15.59 -5.28
C PHE A 107 -5.50 -15.75 -3.76
N VAL A 108 -5.35 -14.65 -3.03
CA VAL A 108 -5.32 -14.66 -1.57
C VAL A 108 -6.65 -14.20 -1.03
N ASP A 109 -7.32 -15.07 -0.29
CA ASP A 109 -8.54 -14.75 0.44
C ASP A 109 -8.25 -14.68 1.95
N PRO A 110 -8.24 -13.46 2.55
CA PRO A 110 -7.98 -13.31 3.97
C PRO A 110 -9.09 -13.91 4.85
N THR A 111 -10.32 -14.06 4.34
CA THR A 111 -11.45 -14.61 5.11
C THR A 111 -11.27 -16.10 5.37
N SER A 112 -10.87 -16.86 4.36
CA SER A 112 -10.55 -18.29 4.50
C SER A 112 -9.11 -18.58 4.94
N MET A 113 -8.28 -17.54 5.11
CA MET A 113 -6.85 -17.66 5.42
C MET A 113 -6.09 -18.56 4.42
N SER A 114 -6.49 -18.50 3.15
CA SER A 114 -5.98 -19.39 2.10
C SER A 114 -5.40 -18.63 0.91
N MET A 115 -4.45 -19.28 0.24
CA MET A 115 -3.87 -18.85 -1.03
C MET A 115 -4.15 -19.95 -2.06
N LEU A 116 -5.00 -19.63 -3.03
CA LEU A 116 -5.39 -20.53 -4.12
C LEU A 116 -4.54 -20.23 -5.34
N VAL A 117 -4.04 -21.26 -6.02
CA VAL A 117 -3.32 -21.09 -7.29
C VAL A 117 -4.32 -20.98 -8.43
N ILE A 118 -4.23 -19.89 -9.17
CA ILE A 118 -4.80 -19.71 -10.51
C ILE A 118 -3.73 -20.18 -11.50
N ASP A 119 -4.03 -21.23 -12.25
CA ASP A 119 -3.14 -21.70 -13.30
C ASP A 119 -3.18 -20.76 -14.53
N PRO A 120 -2.29 -20.95 -15.51
CA PRO A 120 -2.21 -20.06 -16.68
C PRO A 120 -3.48 -20.08 -17.53
N LYS A 121 -4.28 -21.14 -17.47
CA LYS A 121 -5.54 -21.26 -18.21
C LYS A 121 -6.69 -20.55 -17.49
N GLY A 122 -6.48 -20.07 -16.27
CA GLY A 122 -7.51 -19.45 -15.43
C GLY A 122 -8.24 -20.44 -14.54
N ASN A 123 -7.75 -21.67 -14.35
CA ASN A 123 -8.34 -22.61 -13.40
C ASN A 123 -7.92 -22.22 -11.98
N LEU A 124 -8.89 -21.92 -11.12
CA LEU A 124 -8.69 -21.60 -9.71
C LEU A 124 -8.56 -22.87 -8.86
N GLY A 125 -7.70 -22.82 -7.84
CA GLY A 125 -7.63 -23.85 -6.82
C GLY A 125 -6.93 -25.13 -7.25
N THR A 126 -6.17 -25.11 -8.36
CA THR A 126 -5.31 -26.24 -8.79
C THR A 126 -4.32 -26.66 -7.70
N ARG A 127 -4.00 -25.74 -6.79
CA ARG A 127 -3.37 -25.98 -5.51
C ARG A 127 -3.90 -24.98 -4.49
N VAL A 128 -4.03 -25.43 -3.24
CA VAL A 128 -4.41 -24.59 -2.09
C VAL A 128 -3.28 -24.61 -1.06
N MET A 129 -2.94 -23.44 -0.53
CA MET A 129 -1.92 -23.27 0.50
C MET A 129 -2.45 -22.38 1.63
N SER A 130 -1.97 -22.58 2.86
CA SER A 130 -2.30 -21.68 3.97
C SER A 130 -1.42 -20.44 3.94
N VAL A 131 -1.99 -19.28 4.30
CA VAL A 131 -1.18 -18.06 4.52
C VAL A 131 -0.04 -18.31 5.52
N PRO A 132 1.15 -17.69 5.36
CA PRO A 132 2.28 -17.81 6.27
C PRO A 132 1.97 -17.60 7.76
N ARG A 133 1.22 -16.54 8.04
CA ARG A 133 0.81 -16.12 9.37
C ARG A 133 -0.63 -15.63 9.28
N PRO A 134 -1.56 -16.18 10.09
CA PRO A 134 -2.95 -15.71 10.11
C PRO A 134 -3.08 -14.20 10.30
N ASP A 135 -2.28 -13.63 11.22
CA ASP A 135 -2.27 -12.19 11.52
C ASP A 135 -1.84 -11.30 10.34
N ASP A 136 -1.18 -11.88 9.33
CA ASP A 136 -0.70 -11.15 8.15
C ASP A 136 -1.58 -11.39 6.90
N ALA A 137 -2.66 -12.18 7.01
CA ALA A 137 -3.48 -12.55 5.86
C ALA A 137 -4.02 -11.33 5.09
N PHE A 138 -4.36 -10.26 5.81
CA PHE A 138 -4.83 -9.01 5.22
C PHE A 138 -3.72 -8.28 4.44
N ALA A 139 -2.48 -8.28 4.95
CA ALA A 139 -1.35 -7.62 4.29
C ALA A 139 -1.03 -8.24 2.92
N LEU A 140 -1.34 -9.53 2.74
CA LEU A 140 -1.16 -10.24 1.48
C LEU A 140 -2.18 -9.87 0.38
N THR A 141 -3.17 -9.02 0.69
CA THR A 141 -4.12 -8.52 -0.32
C THR A 141 -3.57 -7.37 -1.18
N GLY A 142 -2.40 -6.82 -0.84
CA GLY A 142 -1.71 -5.79 -1.64
C GLY A 142 -2.22 -4.35 -1.48
N LEU A 143 -3.19 -4.11 -0.59
CA LEU A 143 -3.84 -2.81 -0.37
C LEU A 143 -2.94 -1.80 0.36
N ALA A 144 -3.30 -1.41 1.59
CA ALA A 144 -2.61 -0.40 2.39
C ALA A 144 -1.18 -0.80 2.81
N PHE A 145 -0.73 -2.00 2.42
CA PHE A 145 0.52 -2.62 2.84
C PHE A 145 1.59 -2.68 1.75
N GLY A 146 1.30 -2.21 0.54
CA GLY A 146 2.15 -2.44 -0.64
C GLY A 146 1.85 -3.80 -1.26
N LEU A 147 2.29 -4.01 -2.51
CA LEU A 147 2.02 -5.22 -3.25
C LEU A 147 3.00 -6.34 -2.83
N PRO A 148 2.54 -7.47 -2.30
CA PRO A 148 3.40 -8.62 -2.04
C PRO A 148 3.88 -9.25 -3.36
N GLY A 149 4.94 -10.04 -3.27
CA GLY A 149 5.57 -10.67 -4.43
C GLY A 149 6.56 -11.75 -4.02
N PHE A 150 7.43 -12.15 -4.92
CA PHE A 150 8.44 -13.18 -4.67
C PHE A 150 9.82 -12.68 -5.04
N ASP A 151 10.83 -13.11 -4.29
CA ASP A 151 12.23 -12.90 -4.67
C ASP A 151 12.73 -13.97 -5.66
N LYS A 152 13.98 -13.83 -6.16
CA LYS A 152 14.58 -14.80 -7.11
C LYS A 152 14.68 -16.23 -6.57
N GLN A 153 14.65 -16.43 -5.25
CA GLN A 153 14.64 -17.79 -4.66
C GLN A 153 13.23 -18.35 -4.46
N GLY A 154 12.18 -17.60 -4.84
CA GLY A 154 10.80 -18.06 -4.70
C GLY A 154 10.26 -17.94 -3.27
N ARG A 155 10.83 -17.06 -2.45
CA ARG A 155 10.30 -16.74 -1.12
C ARG A 155 9.30 -15.60 -1.22
N LEU A 156 8.17 -15.73 -0.53
CA LEU A 156 7.10 -14.74 -0.51
C LEU A 156 7.53 -13.52 0.32
N VAL A 157 7.54 -12.34 -0.29
CA VAL A 157 7.93 -11.07 0.33
C VAL A 157 6.69 -10.19 0.53
N TYR A 158 6.53 -9.65 1.75
CA TYR A 158 5.44 -8.73 2.09
C TYR A 158 5.78 -7.85 3.30
N ARG A 159 5.06 -6.72 3.47
CA ARG A 159 5.11 -5.91 4.69
C ARG A 159 4.24 -6.56 5.76
N ALA A 160 4.85 -7.06 6.83
CA ALA A 160 4.08 -7.66 7.93
C ALA A 160 3.33 -6.59 8.71
N GLN A 161 2.23 -6.98 9.38
CA GLN A 161 1.48 -6.06 10.20
C GLN A 161 2.20 -5.79 11.52
N PRO A 162 2.16 -4.55 12.03
CA PRO A 162 2.65 -4.25 13.37
C PRO A 162 1.83 -5.03 14.41
N ARG A 163 2.51 -5.63 15.38
CA ARG A 163 1.85 -6.30 16.50
C ARG A 163 1.42 -5.26 17.53
N PHE A 164 0.11 -5.11 17.71
CA PHE A 164 -0.43 -4.30 18.78
C PHE A 164 -0.46 -5.11 20.08
N GLU A 165 0.54 -4.91 20.94
CA GLU A 165 0.47 -5.44 22.30
C GLU A 165 -0.45 -4.53 23.13
N PHE A 166 -1.72 -4.91 23.26
CA PHE A 166 -2.60 -4.36 24.28
C PHE A 166 -2.13 -4.88 25.66
N ARG A 167 -1.15 -4.21 26.27
CA ARG A 167 -0.70 -4.53 27.64
C ARG A 167 -1.65 -3.90 28.66
N GLY A 168 -2.22 -4.74 29.53
CA GLY A 168 -3.09 -4.33 30.63
C GLY A 168 -4.57 -4.34 30.25
N GLY A 169 -5.21 -5.50 30.41
CA GLY A 169 -6.67 -5.59 30.48
C GLY A 169 -7.16 -5.11 31.86
N PRO A 170 -8.44 -4.76 32.01
CA PRO A 170 -9.00 -4.40 33.32
C PRO A 170 -9.02 -5.63 34.24
N GLY A 171 -7.91 -5.87 34.94
CA GLY A 171 -7.83 -6.75 36.10
C GLY A 171 -8.11 -5.96 37.38
N PRO A 172 -8.79 -6.53 38.38
CA PRO A 172 -8.95 -5.88 39.67
C PRO A 172 -7.58 -5.53 40.27
N GLY A 173 -7.33 -4.24 40.54
CA GLY A 173 -6.09 -3.77 41.13
C GLY A 173 -4.91 -3.56 40.17
N GLN A 174 -5.07 -3.69 38.85
CA GLN A 174 -4.01 -3.33 37.89
C GLN A 174 -4.13 -1.86 37.44
N PRO A 175 -2.98 -1.17 37.22
CA PRO A 175 -2.97 0.18 36.64
C PRO A 175 -3.77 0.20 35.33
N GLY A 176 -4.59 1.24 35.14
CA GLY A 176 -5.55 1.35 34.05
C GLY A 176 -4.96 1.07 32.65
N PHE A 177 -5.85 0.66 31.73
CA PHE A 177 -5.53 0.39 30.32
C PHE A 177 -4.64 1.49 29.74
N LYS A 178 -3.45 1.12 29.23
CA LYS A 178 -2.60 2.04 28.48
C LYS A 178 -2.82 1.78 26.99
N PRO A 179 -3.18 2.81 26.19
CA PRO A 179 -3.29 2.65 24.75
C PRO A 179 -1.98 2.11 24.17
N PRO A 180 -2.03 1.14 23.24
CA PRO A 180 -0.82 0.62 22.62
C PRO A 180 -0.12 1.74 21.85
N GLN A 181 1.19 1.84 22.01
CA GLN A 181 2.01 2.70 21.16
C GLN A 181 2.08 2.08 19.77
N MET A 182 1.66 2.82 18.76
CA MET A 182 1.79 2.40 17.36
C MET A 182 3.27 2.48 16.97
N PRO A 183 3.87 1.40 16.45
CA PRO A 183 5.26 1.47 15.99
C PRO A 183 5.36 2.37 14.75
N ASP A 184 6.45 3.14 14.66
CA ASP A 184 6.77 4.02 13.53
C ASP A 184 7.56 3.31 12.42
N SER A 185 7.69 2.00 12.53
CA SER A 185 8.42 1.14 11.62
C SER A 185 7.68 -0.18 11.41
N ALA A 186 7.70 -0.69 10.18
CA ALA A 186 7.17 -2.00 9.83
C ALA A 186 8.25 -2.86 9.15
N PRO A 187 8.33 -4.17 9.46
CA PRO A 187 9.27 -5.05 8.79
C PRO A 187 8.74 -5.47 7.41
N ILE A 188 9.61 -5.44 6.41
CA ILE A 188 9.45 -6.23 5.19
C ILE A 188 10.02 -7.61 5.49
N VAL A 189 9.19 -8.64 5.37
CA VAL A 189 9.57 -10.02 5.66
C VAL A 189 9.59 -10.82 4.37
N ARG A 190 10.42 -11.87 4.36
CA ARG A 190 10.42 -12.92 3.34
C ARG A 190 10.13 -14.26 4.00
N VAL A 191 9.33 -15.09 3.33
CA VAL A 191 8.89 -16.39 3.84
C VAL A 191 9.20 -17.49 2.84
N GLU A 192 9.94 -18.49 3.28
CA GLU A 192 10.05 -19.75 2.56
C GLU A 192 8.75 -20.55 2.78
N LEU A 193 7.96 -20.74 1.72
CA LEU A 193 6.64 -21.35 1.84
C LEU A 193 6.72 -22.83 2.25
N ALA A 194 7.78 -23.54 1.85
CA ALA A 194 7.93 -24.97 2.15
C ALA A 194 8.27 -25.22 3.63
N THR A 195 9.19 -24.44 4.20
CA THR A 195 9.68 -24.63 5.58
C THR A 195 9.01 -23.70 6.59
N ARG A 196 8.25 -22.70 6.11
CA ARG A 196 7.64 -21.62 6.91
C ARG A 196 8.66 -20.75 7.64
N LYS A 197 9.94 -20.84 7.25
CA LYS A 197 10.99 -19.96 7.79
C LYS A 197 10.71 -18.52 7.35
N VAL A 198 10.77 -17.61 8.32
CA VAL A 198 10.57 -16.17 8.11
C VAL A 198 11.85 -15.44 8.44
N ASP A 199 12.33 -14.62 7.51
CA ASP A 199 13.47 -13.74 7.70
C ASP A 199 13.01 -12.29 7.49
N THR A 200 13.53 -11.35 8.29
CA THR A 200 13.32 -9.92 8.06
C THR A 200 14.29 -9.44 7.00
N VAL A 201 13.79 -8.78 5.95
CA VAL A 201 14.59 -8.21 4.85
C VAL A 201 15.14 -6.85 5.26
N THR A 202 14.24 -5.96 5.69
CA THR A 202 14.53 -4.58 6.06
C THR A 202 13.36 -3.98 6.83
N PHE A 203 13.49 -2.73 7.27
CA PHE A 203 12.42 -1.96 7.89
C PHE A 203 12.10 -0.72 7.05
N VAL A 204 10.82 -0.37 7.01
CA VAL A 204 10.30 0.86 6.42
C VAL A 204 9.70 1.73 7.51
N LYS A 205 9.99 3.04 7.49
CA LYS A 205 9.30 4.00 8.36
C LYS A 205 7.83 4.10 7.97
N THR A 206 6.93 3.85 8.91
CA THR A 206 5.47 3.93 8.69
C THR A 206 4.85 5.06 9.49
N TYR A 207 3.65 5.46 9.09
CA TYR A 207 2.87 6.41 9.87
C TYR A 207 2.44 5.81 11.22
N ALA A 208 2.81 6.46 12.32
CA ALA A 208 2.45 6.10 13.68
C ALA A 208 1.56 7.20 14.31
N PRO A 209 0.23 7.11 14.17
CA PRO A 209 -0.68 8.07 14.80
C PRO A 209 -0.59 7.99 16.33
N LYS A 210 -0.65 9.13 17.01
CA LYS A 210 -0.80 9.15 18.47
C LYS A 210 -2.22 8.71 18.83
N MET A 211 -2.34 7.85 19.83
CA MET A 211 -3.64 7.43 20.36
C MET A 211 -3.95 8.21 21.63
N THR A 212 -5.14 8.81 21.69
CA THR A 212 -5.70 9.44 22.89
C THR A 212 -6.83 8.59 23.43
N MET A 213 -6.89 8.44 24.74
CA MET A 213 -7.93 7.70 25.42
C MET A 213 -8.68 8.61 26.40
N THR A 214 -10.00 8.58 26.35
CA THR A 214 -10.89 9.25 27.30
C THR A 214 -11.78 8.21 27.96
N GLN A 215 -11.95 8.29 29.28
CA GLN A 215 -12.91 7.47 30.01
C GLN A 215 -14.12 8.35 30.35
N GLY A 216 -15.31 7.97 29.87
CA GLY A 216 -16.55 8.65 30.22
C GLY A 216 -17.01 8.31 31.64
N GLU A 217 -17.90 9.13 32.21
CA GLU A 217 -18.46 8.95 33.56
C GLU A 217 -19.17 7.60 33.75
N ASN A 218 -19.68 7.01 32.67
CA ASN A 218 -20.26 5.67 32.64
C ASN A 218 -19.22 4.53 32.60
N GLY A 219 -17.94 4.85 32.81
CA GLY A 219 -16.83 3.91 32.75
C GLY A 219 -16.45 3.44 31.34
N ARG A 220 -17.12 3.91 30.28
CA ARG A 220 -16.78 3.54 28.88
C ARG A 220 -15.46 4.17 28.48
N ILE A 221 -14.59 3.36 27.89
CA ILE A 221 -13.33 3.82 27.33
C ILE A 221 -13.55 4.18 25.86
N SER A 222 -13.08 5.37 25.48
CA SER A 222 -13.11 5.92 24.13
C SER A 222 -11.68 6.14 23.66
N MET A 223 -11.30 5.51 22.54
CA MET A 223 -10.00 5.72 21.90
C MET A 223 -10.19 6.54 20.62
N SER A 224 -9.35 7.56 20.43
CA SER A 224 -9.29 8.38 19.22
C SER A 224 -7.84 8.55 18.77
N SER A 225 -7.63 8.85 17.49
CA SER A 225 -6.30 9.08 16.91
C SER A 225 -6.08 10.56 16.66
N VAL A 226 -4.88 11.06 16.97
CA VAL A 226 -4.41 12.38 16.53
C VAL A 226 -3.70 12.18 15.19
N LEU A 227 -4.21 12.83 14.15
CA LEU A 227 -3.79 12.64 12.77
C LEU A 227 -2.70 13.65 12.38
N ASN A 228 -1.57 13.15 11.87
CA ASN A 228 -0.68 13.93 11.02
C ASN A 228 -1.10 13.70 9.56
N PRO A 229 -1.62 14.72 8.86
CA PRO A 229 -2.05 14.59 7.47
C PRO A 229 -0.91 14.63 6.46
N LEU A 230 0.31 14.99 6.88
CA LEU A 230 1.49 15.07 6.02
C LEU A 230 2.69 14.34 6.65
N PRO A 231 2.57 13.03 6.95
CA PRO A 231 3.64 12.31 7.60
C PRO A 231 4.78 12.04 6.60
N THR A 232 6.03 12.16 7.06
CA THR A 232 7.18 11.64 6.32
C THR A 232 7.32 10.15 6.59
N VAL A 233 7.13 9.32 5.56
CA VAL A 233 7.15 7.86 5.62
C VAL A 233 8.06 7.29 4.53
N ASP A 234 8.49 6.05 4.71
CA ASP A 234 9.07 5.26 3.62
C ASP A 234 7.96 4.52 2.88
N ASP A 235 8.27 4.08 1.68
CA ASP A 235 7.41 3.19 0.89
C ASP A 235 8.26 2.13 0.19
N TRP A 236 7.63 1.11 -0.39
CA TRP A 236 8.36 -0.05 -0.89
C TRP A 236 7.67 -0.74 -2.06
N ALA A 237 8.44 -1.51 -2.82
CA ALA A 237 7.94 -2.39 -3.87
C ALA A 237 8.89 -3.58 -4.07
N ILE A 238 8.53 -4.48 -4.99
CA ILE A 238 9.38 -5.58 -5.45
C ILE A 238 9.47 -5.48 -6.96
N THR A 239 10.69 -5.51 -7.50
CA THR A 239 10.93 -5.54 -8.95
C THR A 239 10.57 -6.91 -9.54
N PRO A 240 10.39 -7.05 -10.86
CA PRO A 240 10.15 -8.34 -11.50
C PRO A 240 11.25 -9.37 -11.25
N ASP A 241 12.48 -8.89 -11.03
CA ASP A 241 13.62 -9.70 -10.67
C ASP A 241 13.65 -10.04 -9.17
N GLY A 242 12.67 -9.64 -8.38
CA GLY A 242 12.56 -10.04 -6.97
C GLY A 242 13.45 -9.24 -6.01
N THR A 243 14.05 -8.14 -6.46
CA THR A 243 14.74 -7.18 -5.58
C THR A 243 13.71 -6.38 -4.79
N VAL A 244 13.92 -6.27 -3.48
CA VAL A 244 13.09 -5.44 -2.60
C VAL A 244 13.62 -4.02 -2.66
N ILE A 245 12.78 -3.06 -3.07
CA ILE A 245 13.14 -1.65 -3.09
C ILE A 245 12.44 -0.91 -1.95
N VAL A 246 13.17 0.00 -1.30
CA VAL A 246 12.63 0.90 -0.29
C VAL A 246 12.91 2.34 -0.72
N LEU A 247 11.84 3.10 -0.97
CA LEU A 247 11.91 4.51 -1.21
C LEU A 247 11.93 5.25 0.13
N ARG A 248 13.06 5.90 0.44
CA ARG A 248 13.28 6.61 1.69
C ARG A 248 12.67 8.00 1.63
N GLY A 249 11.67 8.26 2.48
CA GLY A 249 10.89 9.51 2.43
C GLY A 249 11.68 10.75 2.82
N ARG A 250 12.59 10.63 3.78
CA ARG A 250 13.36 11.77 4.30
C ARG A 250 14.41 12.28 3.31
N GLU A 251 14.97 11.40 2.50
CA GLU A 251 16.12 11.69 1.65
C GLU A 251 15.80 11.60 0.15
N PHE A 252 14.60 11.11 -0.17
CA PHE A 252 14.16 10.79 -1.53
C PHE A 252 15.23 10.01 -2.29
N ARG A 253 15.59 8.84 -1.75
CA ARG A 253 16.50 7.87 -2.37
C ARG A 253 15.86 6.49 -2.40
N VAL A 254 16.34 5.62 -3.27
CA VAL A 254 15.93 4.22 -3.32
C VAL A 254 17.04 3.34 -2.75
N ASP A 255 16.71 2.52 -1.77
CA ASP A 255 17.56 1.44 -1.28
C ASP A 255 17.10 0.12 -1.90
N TYR A 256 18.04 -0.75 -2.26
CA TYR A 256 17.80 -2.03 -2.94
C TYR A 256 18.32 -3.16 -2.06
N THR A 257 17.47 -4.15 -1.77
CA THR A 257 17.87 -5.37 -1.06
C THR A 257 17.61 -6.57 -1.94
N ASP A 258 18.69 -7.24 -2.32
CA ASP A 258 18.58 -8.41 -3.17
C ASP A 258 18.15 -9.66 -2.37
N ALA A 259 18.06 -10.75 -3.11
CA ALA A 259 17.62 -12.03 -2.58
C ALA A 259 18.71 -12.69 -1.68
N SER A 260 19.99 -12.30 -1.79
CA SER A 260 21.04 -12.69 -0.82
C SER A 260 20.94 -11.92 0.51
N GLY A 261 20.24 -10.79 0.52
CA GLY A 261 20.18 -9.85 1.64
C GLY A 261 21.21 -8.73 1.55
N THR A 262 21.92 -8.61 0.42
CA THR A 262 22.84 -7.50 0.18
C THR A 262 22.04 -6.22 -0.02
N LEU A 263 22.32 -5.23 0.83
CA LEU A 263 21.72 -3.90 0.78
C LEU A 263 22.63 -2.94 0.01
N VAL A 264 22.08 -2.30 -1.00
CA VAL A 264 22.72 -1.20 -1.75
C VAL A 264 21.89 0.06 -1.55
N GLN A 265 22.53 1.13 -1.07
CA GLN A 265 21.89 2.44 -0.95
C GLN A 265 22.11 3.22 -2.25
N GLY A 266 21.03 3.65 -2.89
CA GLY A 266 21.09 4.48 -4.07
C GLY A 266 21.47 5.94 -3.75
N PRO A 267 21.83 6.72 -4.78
CA PRO A 267 22.02 8.16 -4.63
C PRO A 267 20.70 8.86 -4.26
N LYS A 268 20.80 10.09 -3.75
CA LYS A 268 19.63 10.95 -3.58
C LYS A 268 19.09 11.33 -4.96
N VAL A 269 17.79 11.17 -5.15
CA VAL A 269 17.09 11.53 -6.37
C VAL A 269 16.80 13.03 -6.33
N ALA A 270 16.95 13.71 -7.47
CA ALA A 270 16.63 15.13 -7.55
C ALA A 270 15.14 15.37 -7.30
N HIS A 271 14.83 16.31 -6.41
CA HIS A 271 13.47 16.69 -6.05
C HIS A 271 13.38 18.17 -5.66
N ASP A 272 12.30 18.81 -6.09
CA ASP A 272 12.02 20.23 -5.80
C ASP A 272 11.37 20.37 -4.42
N TRP A 273 12.17 20.21 -3.37
CA TRP A 273 11.71 20.30 -1.99
C TRP A 273 11.08 21.66 -1.68
N GLN A 274 9.81 21.66 -1.28
CA GLN A 274 9.10 22.87 -0.87
C GLN A 274 9.14 23.04 0.64
N ARG A 275 9.82 24.08 1.11
CA ARG A 275 9.77 24.49 2.51
C ARG A 275 8.36 24.99 2.84
N MET A 276 7.88 24.70 4.05
CA MET A 276 6.63 25.20 4.61
C MET A 276 6.95 26.21 5.72
N SER A 277 6.50 27.44 5.54
CA SER A 277 6.41 28.43 6.62
C SER A 277 5.37 28.01 7.67
N ASP A 278 5.42 28.66 8.84
CA ASP A 278 4.47 28.36 9.91
C ASP A 278 3.03 28.72 9.50
N GLU A 279 2.86 29.82 8.76
CA GLU A 279 1.57 30.23 8.19
C GLU A 279 1.03 29.20 7.18
N GLU A 280 1.90 28.64 6.33
CA GLU A 280 1.52 27.59 5.38
C GLU A 280 1.15 26.28 6.07
N LYS A 281 1.83 25.92 7.18
CA LYS A 281 1.48 24.75 7.99
C LYS A 281 0.10 24.90 8.61
N VAL A 282 -0.21 26.08 9.15
CA VAL A 282 -1.56 26.40 9.69
C VAL A 282 -2.61 26.30 8.59
N ALA A 283 -2.41 26.99 7.47
CA ALA A 283 -3.36 26.99 6.35
C ALA A 283 -3.60 25.57 5.78
N PHE A 284 -2.55 24.74 5.72
CA PHE A 284 -2.66 23.36 5.29
C PHE A 284 -3.49 22.51 6.26
N LEU A 285 -3.30 22.64 7.58
CA LEU A 285 -4.09 21.92 8.58
C LEU A 285 -5.57 22.32 8.52
N ASP A 286 -5.87 23.61 8.44
CA ASP A 286 -7.25 24.10 8.36
C ASP A 286 -7.96 23.56 7.12
N SER A 287 -7.31 23.67 5.95
CA SER A 287 -7.84 23.13 4.69
C SER A 287 -8.05 21.62 4.76
N THR A 288 -7.07 20.89 5.32
CA THR A 288 -7.15 19.44 5.44
C THR A 288 -8.25 19.00 6.41
N LYS A 289 -8.41 19.71 7.53
CA LYS A 289 -9.48 19.46 8.50
C LYS A 289 -10.85 19.62 7.86
N THR A 290 -11.08 20.69 7.10
CA THR A 290 -12.35 20.87 6.37
C THR A 290 -12.59 19.74 5.36
N ALA A 291 -11.59 19.38 4.56
CA ALA A 291 -11.71 18.33 3.56
C ALA A 291 -11.98 16.95 4.17
N MET A 292 -11.22 16.58 5.22
CA MET A 292 -11.37 15.28 5.88
C MET A 292 -12.65 15.21 6.72
N GLU A 293 -13.09 16.27 7.37
CA GLU A 293 -14.39 16.29 8.06
C GLU A 293 -15.56 16.15 7.08
N LYS A 294 -15.48 16.76 5.90
CA LYS A 294 -16.46 16.53 4.83
C LYS A 294 -16.48 15.05 4.41
N ALA A 295 -15.32 14.47 4.13
CA ALA A 295 -15.21 13.05 3.76
C ALA A 295 -15.71 12.12 4.88
N ARG A 296 -15.44 12.46 6.15
CA ARG A 296 -15.92 11.75 7.34
C ARG A 296 -17.44 11.80 7.44
N ALA A 297 -18.05 12.97 7.21
CA ALA A 297 -19.51 13.13 7.21
C ALA A 297 -20.17 12.32 6.08
N GLU A 298 -19.63 12.38 4.86
CA GLU A 298 -20.12 11.57 3.74
C GLU A 298 -20.00 10.07 4.03
N MET A 299 -18.89 9.65 4.63
CA MET A 299 -18.68 8.26 5.05
C MET A 299 -19.67 7.84 6.13
N GLN A 300 -19.96 8.71 7.10
CA GLN A 300 -21.00 8.47 8.11
C GLN A 300 -22.37 8.25 7.47
N THR A 301 -22.73 9.07 6.48
CA THR A 301 -23.97 8.90 5.71
C THR A 301 -23.98 7.56 4.96
N ARG A 302 -22.86 7.16 4.35
CA ARG A 302 -22.75 5.84 3.68
C ARG A 302 -22.89 4.66 4.65
N ILE A 303 -22.34 4.77 5.86
CA ILE A 303 -22.49 3.74 6.90
C ILE A 303 -23.97 3.61 7.28
N GLN A 304 -24.66 4.73 7.48
CA GLN A 304 -26.10 4.74 7.78
C GLN A 304 -26.93 4.12 6.64
N GLN A 305 -26.64 4.48 5.39
CA GLN A 305 -27.29 3.91 4.21
C GLN A 305 -27.05 2.39 4.05
N ASN A 306 -25.92 1.88 4.52
CA ASN A 306 -25.60 0.45 4.51
C ASN A 306 -26.04 -0.29 5.79
N GLY A 307 -27.02 0.25 6.53
CA GLY A 307 -27.57 -0.38 7.73
C GLY A 307 -26.54 -0.54 8.86
N GLY A 308 -25.57 0.39 8.94
CA GLY A 308 -24.50 0.34 9.93
C GLY A 308 -23.30 -0.55 9.55
N ASN A 309 -23.31 -1.19 8.39
CA ASN A 309 -22.20 -2.05 7.96
C ASN A 309 -21.00 -1.23 7.43
N VAL A 310 -20.01 -1.06 8.30
CA VAL A 310 -18.76 -0.32 8.02
C VAL A 310 -17.96 -0.95 6.88
N GLU A 311 -17.83 -2.27 6.84
CA GLU A 311 -17.04 -2.97 5.82
C GLU A 311 -17.64 -2.75 4.42
N ARG A 312 -18.97 -2.79 4.31
CA ARG A 312 -19.69 -2.49 3.07
C ARG A 312 -19.55 -1.02 2.67
N ALA A 313 -19.60 -0.09 3.63
CA ALA A 313 -19.39 1.32 3.39
C ALA A 313 -17.94 1.64 2.97
N MET A 314 -16.95 0.95 3.57
CA MET A 314 -15.53 1.08 3.22
C MET A 314 -15.21 0.46 1.88
N ALA A 315 -15.75 -0.73 1.55
CA ALA A 315 -15.57 -1.33 0.23
C ALA A 315 -16.14 -0.44 -0.88
N ALA A 316 -17.31 0.17 -0.65
CA ALA A 316 -17.89 1.16 -1.57
C ALA A 316 -17.06 2.45 -1.65
N GLY A 317 -16.46 2.90 -0.53
CA GLY A 317 -15.61 4.09 -0.47
C GLY A 317 -14.20 3.89 -1.04
N ALA A 318 -13.60 2.73 -0.86
CA ALA A 318 -12.31 2.33 -1.46
C ALA A 318 -12.48 2.12 -2.96
N ALA A 319 -13.60 1.52 -3.37
CA ALA A 319 -14.02 1.53 -4.77
C ALA A 319 -14.17 2.96 -5.28
N ALA A 320 -14.68 3.91 -4.47
CA ALA A 320 -14.84 5.34 -4.77
C ALA A 320 -13.52 6.13 -4.94
N ALA A 321 -12.51 5.84 -4.12
CA ALA A 321 -11.28 6.64 -4.03
C ALA A 321 -10.22 6.31 -5.10
N GLY A 322 -10.34 5.16 -5.78
CA GLY A 322 -9.31 4.67 -6.69
C GLY A 322 -8.04 4.25 -5.94
N ALA A 323 -7.40 3.17 -6.39
CA ALA A 323 -6.16 2.69 -5.79
C ALA A 323 -5.03 3.74 -5.94
N GLY A 324 -4.83 4.59 -4.94
CA GLY A 324 -3.72 5.56 -5.01
C GLY A 324 -3.59 6.58 -3.88
N GLY A 325 -4.56 6.70 -2.96
CA GLY A 325 -4.44 7.62 -1.83
C GLY A 325 -4.17 6.87 -0.53
N GLY A 326 -2.90 6.66 -0.17
CA GLY A 326 -2.50 6.17 1.16
C GLY A 326 -2.70 7.21 2.27
N ALA A 327 -3.81 7.95 2.24
CA ALA A 327 -4.20 8.80 3.34
C ALA A 327 -4.37 7.90 4.58
N PRO A 328 -3.79 8.28 5.73
CA PRO A 328 -3.92 7.49 6.94
C PRO A 328 -5.40 7.36 7.29
N MET A 329 -5.90 6.12 7.28
CA MET A 329 -7.27 5.84 7.68
C MET A 329 -7.40 6.10 9.19
N PRO A 330 -8.32 6.97 9.64
CA PRO A 330 -8.56 7.14 11.06
C PRO A 330 -9.08 5.81 11.62
N MET A 331 -8.55 5.41 12.78
CA MET A 331 -9.15 4.32 13.54
C MET A 331 -10.57 4.72 13.93
N ILE A 332 -11.53 3.84 13.66
CA ILE A 332 -12.90 4.02 14.14
C ILE A 332 -12.88 3.94 15.65
N ARG A 333 -13.59 4.86 16.33
CA ARG A 333 -13.77 4.84 17.79
C ARG A 333 -14.28 3.47 18.22
N ILE A 334 -13.45 2.70 18.91
CA ILE A 334 -13.88 1.46 19.55
C ILE A 334 -14.34 1.84 20.96
N GLU A 335 -15.65 1.80 21.19
CA GLU A 335 -16.19 1.94 22.54
C GLU A 335 -16.17 0.56 23.21
N MET A 336 -15.29 0.39 24.20
CA MET A 336 -15.27 -0.81 25.03
C MET A 336 -16.11 -0.58 26.28
N ALA A 337 -16.99 -1.53 26.61
CA ALA A 337 -17.73 -1.49 27.86
C ALA A 337 -16.75 -1.52 29.04
N GLY A 338 -16.90 -0.58 29.98
CA GLY A 338 -16.14 -0.57 31.22
C GLY A 338 -16.37 -1.87 31.99
N GLY A 339 -15.29 -2.51 32.41
CA GLY A 339 -15.30 -3.85 33.02
C GLY A 339 -16.28 -3.96 34.19
N GLY A 340 -17.16 -4.95 34.10
CA GLY A 340 -18.15 -5.29 35.11
C GLY A 340 -19.03 -6.51 34.75
N GLY A 341 -19.03 -6.94 33.49
CA GLY A 341 -19.69 -8.18 33.06
C GLY A 341 -18.73 -9.36 33.02
N GLU A 342 -19.21 -10.53 33.46
CA GLU A 342 -18.52 -11.83 33.38
C GLU A 342 -17.95 -12.03 31.95
N PRO A 343 -16.67 -12.41 31.78
CA PRO A 343 -16.14 -12.71 30.46
C PRO A 343 -16.95 -13.85 29.83
N PRO A 344 -17.25 -13.80 28.52
CA PRO A 344 -17.98 -14.87 27.88
C PRO A 344 -17.25 -16.18 28.10
N ARG A 345 -17.97 -17.20 28.60
CA ARG A 345 -17.42 -18.54 28.80
C ARG A 345 -16.87 -19.04 27.47
N ARG A 346 -15.63 -19.50 27.48
CA ARG A 346 -14.95 -20.12 26.33
C ARG A 346 -15.78 -21.32 25.87
N GLY A 347 -16.68 -21.10 24.92
CA GLY A 347 -17.64 -22.11 24.44
C GLY A 347 -18.89 -21.54 23.78
N GLU A 348 -19.31 -20.31 24.09
CA GLU A 348 -20.45 -19.67 23.41
C GLU A 348 -19.97 -18.76 22.27
N GLN A 349 -19.37 -19.38 21.24
CA GLN A 349 -19.29 -18.73 19.94
C GLN A 349 -20.72 -18.64 19.41
N ARG A 350 -21.25 -17.42 19.25
CA ARG A 350 -22.41 -17.18 18.39
C ARG A 350 -22.03 -17.56 16.96
N SER A 351 -22.24 -18.83 16.65
CA SER A 351 -22.13 -19.40 15.31
C SER A 351 -23.30 -18.90 14.47
N GLY A 352 -23.07 -17.80 13.77
CA GLY A 352 -23.94 -17.32 12.70
C GLY A 352 -23.08 -16.75 11.57
N PRO A 353 -23.48 -16.83 10.28
CA PRO A 353 -22.62 -16.50 9.14
C PRO A 353 -22.25 -15.01 9.01
N ASN A 354 -22.74 -14.17 9.93
CA ASN A 354 -22.56 -12.72 9.94
C ASN A 354 -22.11 -12.27 11.34
N GLY A 355 -20.85 -12.50 11.70
CA GLY A 355 -20.23 -12.09 12.97
C GLY A 355 -20.09 -10.58 13.18
N ALA A 356 -20.95 -9.75 12.60
CA ALA A 356 -21.09 -8.35 12.96
C ALA A 356 -21.98 -8.26 14.21
N ALA A 357 -21.50 -7.57 15.25
CA ALA A 357 -22.36 -7.20 16.37
C ALA A 357 -23.61 -6.46 15.82
N PRO A 358 -24.83 -6.86 16.20
CA PRO A 358 -26.04 -6.19 15.73
C PRO A 358 -26.09 -4.77 16.32
N ASN A 359 -26.25 -3.77 15.45
CA ASN A 359 -26.62 -2.39 15.79
C ASN A 359 -25.75 -1.67 16.84
N ALA A 360 -24.43 -1.61 16.65
CA ALA A 360 -23.70 -0.46 17.16
C ALA A 360 -24.04 0.72 16.23
N ASN A 361 -24.64 1.79 16.77
CA ASN A 361 -24.82 3.04 16.05
C ASN A 361 -23.43 3.69 15.91
N ILE A 362 -22.62 3.20 14.96
CA ILE A 362 -21.22 3.58 14.78
C ILE A 362 -21.21 5.02 14.28
N THR A 363 -20.99 5.94 15.21
CA THR A 363 -20.73 7.35 14.91
C THR A 363 -19.22 7.49 14.84
N MET A 364 -18.69 7.85 13.67
CA MET A 364 -17.29 8.22 13.57
C MET A 364 -17.05 9.41 14.52
N PRO A 365 -15.91 9.51 15.22
CA PRO A 365 -15.57 10.67 16.05
C PRO A 365 -15.03 11.80 15.17
N PRO A 366 -15.14 13.08 15.59
CA PRO A 366 -14.42 14.17 14.96
C PRO A 366 -12.92 13.88 14.90
N LEU A 367 -12.29 14.28 13.81
CA LEU A 367 -10.86 14.09 13.58
C LEU A 367 -10.08 15.10 14.41
N THR A 368 -9.15 14.59 15.21
CA THR A 368 -8.16 15.42 15.90
C THR A 368 -6.89 15.42 15.06
N PHE A 369 -6.26 16.58 14.91
CA PHE A 369 -5.04 16.74 14.13
C PHE A 369 -3.88 17.14 15.04
N VAL A 370 -2.66 16.89 14.57
CA VAL A 370 -1.44 17.40 15.20
C VAL A 370 -1.38 18.94 15.13
N GLU A 371 -0.56 19.54 15.99
CA GLU A 371 -0.28 20.98 15.94
C GLU A 371 0.57 21.35 14.69
N PRO A 372 0.51 22.60 14.21
CA PRO A 372 1.31 23.04 13.06
C PRO A 372 2.80 22.76 13.22
N SER A 373 3.35 22.91 14.43
CA SER A 373 4.76 22.65 14.74
C SER A 373 5.18 21.17 14.58
N GLU A 374 4.23 20.24 14.55
CA GLU A 374 4.48 18.82 14.32
C GLU A 374 4.47 18.43 12.83
N LEU A 375 4.10 19.36 11.93
CA LEU A 375 4.24 19.17 10.49
C LEU A 375 5.69 19.34 10.05
N PRO A 376 6.15 18.57 9.04
CA PRO A 376 7.52 18.68 8.55
C PRO A 376 7.79 20.07 7.96
N ASP A 377 9.03 20.54 8.07
CA ASP A 377 9.47 21.83 7.50
C ASP A 377 9.50 21.82 5.98
N TYR A 378 9.51 20.64 5.36
CA TYR A 378 9.44 20.46 3.91
C TYR A 378 8.32 19.49 3.58
N LYS A 379 7.57 19.79 2.52
CA LYS A 379 6.57 18.85 1.99
C LYS A 379 7.26 17.54 1.60
N PRO A 380 6.80 16.38 2.10
CA PRO A 380 7.27 15.09 1.62
C PRO A 380 7.05 14.96 0.11
N ALA A 381 7.98 14.27 -0.56
CA ALA A 381 7.87 14.04 -2.00
C ALA A 381 6.70 13.13 -2.38
N PHE A 382 6.32 12.20 -1.50
CA PHE A 382 5.30 11.18 -1.74
C PHE A 382 4.54 10.82 -0.45
N ALA A 383 3.40 10.15 -0.61
CA ALA A 383 2.62 9.55 0.48
C ALA A 383 2.78 8.03 0.51
N ALA A 384 2.36 7.36 1.58
CA ALA A 384 2.38 5.90 1.65
C ALA A 384 1.64 5.26 0.45
N GLY A 385 2.16 4.16 -0.10
CA GLY A 385 1.56 3.46 -1.25
C GLY A 385 1.69 4.20 -2.59
N ALA A 386 2.62 5.16 -2.70
CA ALA A 386 2.95 5.88 -3.92
C ALA A 386 3.88 5.10 -4.86
N THR A 387 4.50 4.03 -4.37
CA THR A 387 5.60 3.33 -5.05
C THR A 387 5.11 2.07 -5.75
N ARG A 388 5.57 1.87 -6.99
CA ARG A 388 5.38 0.67 -7.80
C ARG A 388 6.65 0.37 -8.60
N ALA A 389 6.89 -0.90 -8.93
CA ALA A 389 7.89 -1.27 -9.91
C ALA A 389 7.21 -1.61 -11.25
N ASP A 390 7.80 -1.20 -12.37
CA ASP A 390 7.35 -1.61 -13.69
C ASP A 390 7.99 -2.94 -14.14
N ALA A 391 7.64 -3.39 -15.35
CA ALA A 391 8.13 -4.65 -15.91
C ALA A 391 9.63 -4.63 -16.28
N ASP A 392 10.24 -3.44 -16.38
CA ASP A 392 11.65 -3.26 -16.72
C ASP A 392 12.51 -3.07 -15.45
N GLY A 393 11.89 -3.07 -14.26
CA GLY A 393 12.58 -2.88 -12.97
C GLY A 393 12.72 -1.42 -12.54
N ASN A 394 12.15 -0.46 -13.28
CA ASN A 394 12.14 0.93 -12.85
C ASN A 394 11.11 1.14 -11.72
N VAL A 395 11.41 2.08 -10.84
CA VAL A 395 10.55 2.48 -9.73
C VAL A 395 9.75 3.70 -10.12
N TRP A 396 8.42 3.55 -10.15
CA TRP A 396 7.47 4.62 -10.38
C TRP A 396 6.96 5.15 -9.04
N VAL A 397 7.08 6.47 -8.84
CA VAL A 397 6.74 7.14 -7.58
C VAL A 397 5.71 8.22 -7.83
N ARG A 398 4.51 8.05 -7.26
CA ARG A 398 3.47 9.09 -7.29
C ARG A 398 3.86 10.27 -6.40
N LEU A 399 4.09 11.43 -7.00
CA LEU A 399 4.46 12.63 -6.26
C LEU A 399 3.25 13.30 -5.59
N ILE A 400 3.48 13.91 -4.43
CA ILE A 400 2.57 14.91 -3.87
C ILE A 400 2.69 16.17 -4.74
N ALA A 401 1.56 16.61 -5.30
CA ALA A 401 1.54 17.80 -6.14
C ALA A 401 1.90 19.05 -5.32
N THR A 402 2.95 19.73 -5.74
CA THR A 402 3.47 20.97 -5.13
C THR A 402 2.89 22.24 -5.74
N LYS A 403 2.16 22.09 -6.85
CA LYS A 403 1.44 23.12 -7.62
C LYS A 403 0.27 22.46 -8.35
N PRO A 404 -0.72 23.22 -8.84
CA PRO A 404 -1.78 22.66 -9.68
C PRO A 404 -1.20 21.92 -10.88
N MET A 405 -1.59 20.65 -11.05
CA MET A 405 -1.16 19.79 -12.16
C MET A 405 -2.39 19.30 -12.93
N PRO A 406 -2.29 19.07 -14.25
CA PRO A 406 -3.40 18.58 -15.05
C PRO A 406 -3.81 17.15 -14.69
N GLY A 407 -2.97 16.42 -13.96
CA GLY A 407 -3.29 15.10 -13.42
C GLY A 407 -2.19 14.59 -12.49
N PRO A 408 -2.31 13.34 -12.02
CA PRO A 408 -1.30 12.70 -11.18
C PRO A 408 0.07 12.64 -11.84
N VAL A 409 1.12 12.98 -11.10
CA VAL A 409 2.51 12.99 -11.61
C VAL A 409 3.29 11.84 -10.99
N TYR A 410 4.09 11.16 -11.81
CA TYR A 410 4.96 10.08 -11.40
C TYR A 410 6.39 10.36 -11.85
N ASP A 411 7.34 10.22 -10.92
CA ASP A 411 8.75 10.09 -11.24
C ASP A 411 9.07 8.63 -11.57
N ILE A 412 9.90 8.41 -12.59
CA ILE A 412 10.41 7.10 -12.98
C ILE A 412 11.90 7.07 -12.67
N ILE A 413 12.30 6.19 -11.75
CA ILE A 413 13.67 6.05 -11.28
C ILE A 413 14.21 4.72 -11.77
N ASP A 414 15.37 4.71 -12.42
CA ASP A 414 15.98 3.47 -12.92
C ASP A 414 16.59 2.62 -11.79
N GLU A 415 17.10 1.43 -12.14
CA GLU A 415 17.73 0.49 -11.20
C GLU A 415 18.99 1.04 -10.51
N SER A 416 19.62 2.09 -11.06
CA SER A 416 20.78 2.75 -10.47
C SER A 416 20.41 3.83 -9.45
N GLY A 417 19.11 4.14 -9.32
CA GLY A 417 18.59 5.21 -8.48
C GLY A 417 18.61 6.58 -9.16
N LYS A 418 18.73 6.65 -10.49
CA LYS A 418 18.72 7.90 -11.25
C LYS A 418 17.30 8.22 -11.74
N LEU A 419 16.89 9.50 -11.64
CA LEU A 419 15.61 9.97 -12.20
C LEU A 419 15.64 9.90 -13.74
N LEU A 420 14.95 8.92 -14.31
CA LEU A 420 14.94 8.66 -15.75
C LEU A 420 13.96 9.60 -16.48
N ASP A 421 12.76 9.76 -15.94
CA ASP A 421 11.66 10.44 -16.61
C ASP A 421 10.60 10.92 -15.60
N ARG A 422 9.69 11.79 -16.05
CA ARG A 422 8.54 12.25 -15.28
C ARG A 422 7.30 12.23 -16.17
N VAL A 423 6.26 11.52 -15.73
CA VAL A 423 5.02 11.39 -16.48
C VAL A 423 3.83 11.99 -15.74
N VAL A 424 2.90 12.57 -16.49
CA VAL A 424 1.60 13.02 -15.99
C VAL A 424 0.50 12.14 -16.59
N LEU A 425 -0.33 11.58 -15.72
CA LEU A 425 -1.46 10.77 -16.14
C LEU A 425 -2.68 11.68 -16.43
N PRO A 426 -3.67 11.18 -17.20
CA PRO A 426 -4.96 11.87 -17.33
C PRO A 426 -5.61 12.16 -15.96
N PRO A 427 -6.45 13.19 -15.85
CA PRO A 427 -7.26 13.41 -14.64
C PRO A 427 -8.04 12.15 -14.26
N ASN A 428 -8.30 11.99 -12.96
CA ASN A 428 -9.10 10.87 -12.41
C ASN A 428 -8.58 9.47 -12.79
N SER A 429 -7.26 9.34 -13.02
CA SER A 429 -6.61 8.08 -13.33
C SER A 429 -5.64 7.63 -12.23
N ALA A 430 -5.44 6.33 -12.12
CA ALA A 430 -4.42 5.73 -11.28
C ALA A 430 -3.79 4.53 -12.01
N ILE A 431 -2.54 4.22 -11.65
CA ILE A 431 -1.87 3.02 -12.17
C ILE A 431 -2.49 1.80 -11.48
N ALA A 432 -3.08 0.92 -12.29
CA ALA A 432 -3.59 -0.37 -11.84
C ALA A 432 -2.50 -1.45 -11.89
N GLY A 433 -1.55 -1.36 -12.81
CA GLY A 433 -0.36 -2.20 -12.87
C GLY A 433 0.41 -2.03 -14.18
N PHE A 434 1.36 -2.94 -14.43
CA PHE A 434 2.31 -2.84 -15.54
C PHE A 434 2.39 -4.13 -16.36
N GLY A 435 2.90 -3.96 -17.57
CA GLY A 435 3.31 -5.01 -18.49
C GLY A 435 4.54 -4.55 -19.28
N PRO A 436 5.25 -5.43 -20.02
CA PRO A 436 6.36 -5.00 -20.87
C PRO A 436 5.91 -3.90 -21.85
N GLY A 437 6.53 -2.72 -21.74
CA GLY A 437 6.24 -1.54 -22.56
C GLY A 437 4.88 -0.87 -22.34
N VAL A 438 4.06 -1.35 -21.39
CA VAL A 438 2.69 -0.85 -21.16
C VAL A 438 2.39 -0.59 -19.70
N VAL A 439 1.54 0.41 -19.46
CA VAL A 439 0.95 0.69 -18.16
C VAL A 439 -0.56 0.52 -18.27
N TYR A 440 -1.16 -0.12 -17.27
CA TYR A 440 -2.60 -0.26 -17.16
C TYR A 440 -3.14 0.83 -16.24
N LEU A 441 -4.04 1.67 -16.77
CA LEU A 441 -4.65 2.76 -16.04
C LEU A 441 -6.10 2.44 -15.68
N ALA A 442 -6.46 2.62 -14.42
CA ALA A 442 -7.84 2.70 -13.99
C ALA A 442 -8.28 4.17 -14.01
N THR A 443 -9.26 4.50 -14.85
CA THR A 443 -9.90 5.84 -14.90
C THR A 443 -11.31 5.77 -14.35
N ARG A 444 -11.71 6.75 -13.54
CA ARG A 444 -13.04 6.77 -12.93
C ARG A 444 -13.93 7.88 -13.49
N ASP A 445 -15.19 7.54 -13.76
CA ASP A 445 -16.26 8.49 -14.05
C ASP A 445 -17.59 8.11 -13.35
N ALA A 446 -18.71 8.63 -13.85
CA ALA A 446 -20.04 8.35 -13.32
C ALA A 446 -20.55 6.92 -13.60
N GLU A 447 -20.03 6.26 -14.64
CA GLU A 447 -20.45 4.91 -15.06
C GLU A 447 -19.64 3.81 -14.35
N GLY A 448 -18.43 4.13 -13.90
CA GLY A 448 -17.64 3.23 -13.06
C GLY A 448 -16.13 3.44 -13.20
N THR A 449 -15.39 2.33 -13.03
CA THR A 449 -13.94 2.30 -13.27
C THR A 449 -13.66 1.65 -14.62
N HIS A 450 -13.02 2.39 -15.53
CA HIS A 450 -12.60 1.89 -16.84
C HIS A 450 -11.12 1.54 -16.84
N LEU A 451 -10.77 0.37 -17.36
CA LEU A 451 -9.38 -0.08 -17.45
C LEU A 451 -8.84 0.14 -18.87
N LYS A 452 -7.69 0.81 -18.97
CA LYS A 452 -7.04 1.15 -20.24
C LYS A 452 -5.62 0.59 -20.26
N LYS A 453 -5.23 -0.01 -21.39
CA LYS A 453 -3.84 -0.40 -21.70
C LYS A 453 -3.21 0.76 -22.47
N VAL A 454 -2.13 1.33 -21.95
CA VAL A 454 -1.50 2.54 -22.48
C VAL A 454 -0.01 2.27 -22.69
N ALA A 455 0.55 2.76 -23.79
CA ALA A 455 2.00 2.69 -24.00
C ALA A 455 2.75 3.60 -23.01
N VAL A 456 3.89 3.15 -22.49
CA VAL A 456 4.72 3.98 -21.59
C VAL A 456 5.30 5.21 -22.32
N LYS A 457 5.64 5.04 -23.60
CA LYS A 457 6.14 6.07 -24.52
C LYS A 457 5.33 6.09 -25.80
#